data_AF-A0A959X2H5-F1
#
_entry.id   AF-A0A959X2H5-F1
#
_cell.length_a   1.000
_cell.length_b   1.000
_cell.length_c   1.000
_cell.angle_alpha   90.00
_cell.angle_beta   90.00
_cell.angle_gamma   90.00
#
_symmetry.space_group_name_H-M   'P 1'
#
loop_
_entity.id
_entity.type
_entity.pdbx_description
1 polymer ?
#
loop_
_entity_poly.entity_id
_entity_poly.type
_entity_poly.pdbx_seq_one_letter_code
_entity_poly.pdbx_strand_id
1 'polypeptide(L)'
;MNMHSIAGVVGGEMGRQRVELRPEAADAATVIGAKIRHARHAFGWTAEQLATAAAVSTRTVRSMEAGEPSVAWGRVLNTLAVLRIPLFGMGPEEMRRSAQDHRTIVALIPDRTIPPVIDEDDDDF
;
A
#
# COMPACT_ATOMS: atom_id res chain seq x y z
N MET A 1 12.71 -11.79 45.75
CA MET A 1 12.93 -12.68 44.59
C MET A 1 12.46 -11.92 43.35
N ASN A 2 13.42 -11.54 42.50
CA ASN A 2 13.45 -10.75 41.24
C ASN A 2 12.14 -10.19 40.65
N MET A 3 11.99 -8.87 40.43
CA MET A 3 12.68 -7.96 39.46
C MET A 3 12.55 -8.37 37.99
N HIS A 4 11.85 -7.55 37.19
CA HIS A 4 12.14 -7.03 35.82
C HIS A 4 10.93 -6.12 35.44
N SER A 5 10.92 -4.83 35.78
CA SER A 5 11.51 -3.71 35.03
C SER A 5 11.14 -3.70 33.53
N ILE A 6 10.06 -3.00 33.19
CA ILE A 6 9.76 -2.56 31.82
C ILE A 6 10.35 -1.15 31.66
N ALA A 7 11.66 -1.10 31.49
CA ALA A 7 12.37 0.08 31.03
C ALA A 7 12.55 0.00 29.52
N GLY A 8 12.16 1.05 28.80
CA GLY A 8 12.66 1.31 27.46
C GLY A 8 11.60 1.46 26.37
N VAL A 9 10.82 2.54 26.40
CA VAL A 9 10.49 3.23 25.14
C VAL A 9 11.29 4.52 25.15
N VAL A 10 12.57 4.36 24.83
CA VAL A 10 13.48 5.46 24.53
C VAL A 10 12.97 6.09 23.24
N GLY A 11 12.74 7.40 23.27
CA GLY A 11 12.48 8.18 22.07
C GLY A 11 13.61 7.98 21.06
N GLY A 12 13.32 7.21 20.01
CA GLY A 12 14.16 7.10 18.84
C GLY A 12 13.72 8.15 17.84
N GLU A 13 14.67 8.93 17.34
CA GLU A 13 14.48 9.79 16.18
C GLU A 13 13.69 9.05 15.10
N MET A 14 12.52 9.56 14.70
CA MET A 14 11.74 9.01 13.59
C MET A 14 12.44 9.30 12.25
N GLY A 15 13.65 8.76 12.07
CA GLY A 15 14.19 8.45 10.76
C GLY A 15 13.24 7.46 10.10
N ARG A 16 12.95 7.67 8.81
CA ARG A 16 12.03 6.81 8.05
C ARG A 16 12.40 5.34 8.24
N GLN A 17 11.56 4.58 8.95
CA GLN A 17 11.72 3.13 9.07
C GLN A 17 11.67 2.53 7.67
N ARG A 18 12.70 1.77 7.29
CA ARG A 18 12.69 1.05 6.01
C ARG A 18 11.63 -0.05 6.09
N VAL A 19 10.73 -0.05 5.14
CA VAL A 19 9.72 -1.09 4.98
C VAL A 19 10.38 -2.23 4.22
N GLU A 20 10.55 -3.38 4.87
CA GLU A 20 10.98 -4.62 4.21
C GLU A 20 9.75 -5.29 3.59
N LEU A 21 9.77 -5.43 2.26
CA LEU A 21 8.69 -6.08 1.53
C LEU A 21 8.89 -7.60 1.55
N ARG A 22 7.79 -8.33 1.71
CA ARG A 22 7.74 -9.75 1.35
C ARG A 22 8.01 -9.91 -0.15
N PRO A 23 8.53 -11.06 -0.63
CA PRO A 23 8.91 -11.24 -2.04
C PRO A 23 7.82 -10.84 -3.04
N GLU A 24 6.58 -11.32 -2.86
CA GLU A 24 5.44 -10.98 -3.72
C GLU A 24 5.16 -9.47 -3.76
N ALA A 25 5.29 -8.78 -2.61
CA ALA A 25 5.08 -7.35 -2.54
C ALA A 25 6.21 -6.57 -3.23
N ALA A 26 7.45 -7.08 -3.19
CA ALA A 26 8.58 -6.51 -3.92
C ALA A 26 8.41 -6.65 -5.44
N ASP A 27 7.90 -7.80 -5.91
CA ASP A 27 7.56 -8.02 -7.31
C ASP A 27 6.45 -7.06 -7.76
N ALA A 28 5.41 -6.89 -6.95
CA ALA A 28 4.34 -5.93 -7.22
C ALA A 28 4.86 -4.49 -7.31
N ALA A 29 5.76 -4.08 -6.41
CA ALA A 29 6.38 -2.76 -6.44
C ALA A 29 7.22 -2.55 -7.72
N THR A 30 7.97 -3.58 -8.13
CA THR A 30 8.73 -3.60 -9.39
C THR A 30 7.80 -3.43 -10.60
N VAL A 31 6.71 -4.19 -10.65
CA VAL A 31 5.72 -4.10 -11.73
C VAL A 31 5.09 -2.71 -11.80
N ILE A 32 4.70 -2.14 -10.66
CA ILE A 32 4.12 -0.80 -10.59
C ILE A 32 5.12 0.25 -11.10
N GLY A 33 6.37 0.21 -10.62
CA GLY A 33 7.41 1.15 -11.06
C GLY A 33 7.67 1.08 -12.56
N ALA A 34 7.76 -0.13 -13.11
CA ALA A 34 7.90 -0.36 -14.55
C ALA A 34 6.71 0.19 -15.35
N LYS A 35 5.48 -0.03 -14.88
CA LYS A 35 4.26 0.49 -15.54
C LYS A 35 4.24 2.02 -15.55
N ILE A 36 4.61 2.67 -14.45
CA ILE A 36 4.69 4.14 -14.36
C ILE A 36 5.70 4.67 -15.38
N ARG A 37 6.92 4.11 -15.39
CA ARG A 37 7.98 4.52 -16.32
C ARG A 37 7.54 4.31 -17.77
N HIS A 38 7.05 3.11 -18.09
CA HIS A 38 6.59 2.78 -19.44
C HIS A 38 5.49 3.73 -19.92
N ALA A 39 4.44 3.95 -19.12
CA ALA A 39 3.35 4.85 -19.48
C ALA A 39 3.84 6.28 -19.65
N ARG A 40 4.68 6.80 -18.74
CA ARG A 40 5.26 8.14 -18.86
C ARG A 40 5.99 8.32 -20.19
N HIS A 41 6.80 7.34 -20.58
CA HIS A 41 7.48 7.35 -21.88
C HIS A 41 6.50 7.24 -23.07
N ALA A 42 5.45 6.43 -22.96
CA ALA A 42 4.41 6.32 -23.98
C ALA A 42 3.63 7.65 -24.19
N PHE A 43 3.48 8.46 -23.13
CA PHE A 43 2.94 9.83 -23.23
C PHE A 43 3.95 10.87 -23.74
N GLY A 44 5.23 10.50 -23.90
CA GLY A 44 6.30 11.44 -24.25
C GLY A 44 6.65 12.42 -23.12
N TRP A 45 6.37 12.06 -21.86
CA TRP A 45 6.56 12.96 -20.72
C TRP A 45 7.93 12.80 -20.04
N THR A 46 8.51 13.91 -19.59
CA THR A 46 9.64 13.91 -18.65
C THR A 46 9.18 13.58 -17.24
N ALA A 47 10.12 13.25 -16.35
CA ALA A 47 9.81 13.02 -14.95
C ALA A 47 9.23 14.27 -14.27
N GLU A 48 9.69 15.47 -14.64
CA GLU A 48 9.14 16.74 -14.15
C GLU A 48 7.69 16.96 -14.61
N GLN A 49 7.38 16.65 -15.88
CA GLN A 49 6.01 16.79 -16.39
C GLN A 49 5.03 15.86 -15.67
N LEU A 50 5.43 14.60 -15.43
CA LEU A 50 4.62 13.69 -14.62
C LEU A 50 4.50 14.20 -13.17
N ALA A 51 5.59 14.72 -12.59
CA ALA A 51 5.57 15.23 -11.24
C ALA A 51 4.56 16.38 -11.07
N THR A 52 4.54 17.32 -12.02
CA THR A 52 3.53 18.39 -12.07
C THR A 52 2.12 17.84 -12.21
N ALA A 53 1.88 16.93 -13.16
CA ALA A 53 0.56 16.35 -13.38
C ALA A 53 0.02 15.56 -12.17
N ALA A 54 0.91 14.87 -11.45
CA ALA A 54 0.57 14.09 -10.26
C ALA A 54 0.68 14.88 -8.95
N ALA A 55 0.97 16.18 -8.99
CA ALA A 55 1.17 17.05 -7.83
C ALA A 55 2.18 16.50 -6.79
N VAL A 56 3.30 15.96 -7.28
CA VAL A 56 4.41 15.44 -6.45
C VAL A 56 5.74 16.04 -6.91
N SER A 57 6.82 15.75 -6.18
CA SER A 57 8.17 16.12 -6.62
C SER A 57 8.72 15.15 -7.67
N THR A 58 9.63 15.62 -8.53
CA THR A 58 10.37 14.76 -9.48
C THR A 58 11.10 13.61 -8.77
N ARG A 59 11.63 13.87 -7.56
CA ARG A 59 12.21 12.82 -6.72
C ARG A 59 11.20 11.71 -6.41
N THR A 60 9.97 12.08 -6.06
CA THR A 60 8.91 11.10 -5.76
C THR A 60 8.56 10.28 -7.00
N VAL A 61 8.52 10.89 -8.19
CA VAL A 61 8.36 10.15 -9.45
C VAL A 61 9.47 9.12 -9.63
N ARG A 62 10.73 9.51 -9.45
CA ARG A 62 11.86 8.59 -9.55
C ARG A 62 11.81 7.47 -8.52
N SER A 63 11.39 7.77 -7.28
CA SER A 63 11.17 6.75 -6.24
C SER A 63 10.05 5.77 -6.62
N MET A 64 8.95 6.26 -7.18
CA MET A 64 7.87 5.40 -7.68
C MET A 64 8.32 4.50 -8.83
N GLU A 65 9.05 5.05 -9.81
CA GLU A 65 9.60 4.27 -10.92
C GLU A 65 10.60 3.19 -10.46
N ALA A 66 11.29 3.43 -9.34
CA ALA A 66 12.19 2.47 -8.71
C ALA A 66 11.47 1.44 -7.81
N GLY A 67 10.14 1.54 -7.63
CA GLY A 67 9.39 0.63 -6.75
C GLY A 67 9.67 0.83 -5.26
N GLU A 68 10.08 2.04 -4.85
CA GLU A 68 10.46 2.31 -3.46
C GLU A 68 9.24 2.23 -2.51
N PRO A 69 9.22 1.31 -1.52
CA PRO A 69 8.07 1.10 -0.65
C PRO A 69 7.78 2.26 0.31
N SER A 70 8.75 3.15 0.55
CA SER A 70 8.54 4.32 1.40
C SER A 70 7.70 5.43 0.76
N VAL A 71 7.32 5.31 -0.52
CA VAL A 71 6.40 6.25 -1.16
C VAL A 71 4.99 6.05 -0.62
N ALA A 72 4.36 7.13 -0.15
CA ALA A 72 2.98 7.10 0.33
C ALA A 72 2.02 6.51 -0.71
N TRP A 73 1.24 5.51 -0.31
CA TRP A 73 0.34 4.75 -1.18
C TRP A 73 -0.60 5.63 -2.02
N GLY A 74 -1.18 6.68 -1.42
CA GLY A 74 -2.06 7.62 -2.14
C GLY A 74 -1.38 8.33 -3.31
N ARG A 75 -0.06 8.59 -3.24
CA ARG A 75 0.71 9.18 -4.35
C ARG A 75 0.87 8.20 -5.50
N VAL A 76 1.08 6.92 -5.18
CA VAL A 76 1.15 5.85 -6.18
C VAL A 76 -0.19 5.74 -6.91
N LEU A 77 -1.30 5.62 -6.17
CA LEU A 77 -2.65 5.53 -6.74
C LEU A 77 -2.99 6.72 -7.64
N ASN A 78 -2.74 7.95 -7.18
CA ASN A 78 -2.99 9.16 -7.99
C ASN A 78 -2.14 9.18 -9.26
N THR A 79 -0.86 8.78 -9.17
CA THR A 79 0.03 8.75 -10.34
C THR A 79 -0.45 7.72 -11.38
N LEU A 80 -0.88 6.54 -10.93
CA LEU A 80 -1.46 5.52 -11.82
C LEU A 80 -2.72 6.04 -12.52
N ALA A 81 -3.60 6.75 -11.79
CA ALA A 81 -4.79 7.36 -12.35
C ALA A 81 -4.47 8.45 -13.39
N VAL A 82 -3.50 9.34 -13.11
CA VAL A 82 -3.01 10.37 -14.04
C VAL A 82 -2.49 9.74 -15.34
N LEU A 83 -1.78 8.62 -15.23
CA LEU A 83 -1.26 7.87 -16.38
C LEU A 83 -2.29 6.95 -17.03
N ARG A 84 -3.56 6.97 -16.58
CA ARG A 84 -4.63 6.09 -17.06
C ARG A 84 -4.28 4.60 -17.00
N ILE A 85 -3.49 4.20 -16.01
CA ILE A 85 -3.17 2.80 -15.73
C ILE A 85 -4.32 2.24 -14.86
N PRO A 86 -5.00 1.17 -15.29
CA PRO A 86 -6.06 0.54 -14.49
C PRO A 86 -5.55 0.13 -13.11
N LEU A 87 -6.27 0.56 -12.07
CA LEU A 87 -6.02 0.16 -10.69
C LEU A 87 -6.60 -1.23 -10.48
N PHE A 88 -5.81 -2.17 -9.97
CA PHE A 88 -6.20 -3.57 -9.79
C PHE A 88 -6.74 -4.25 -11.07
N GLY A 89 -6.32 -3.78 -12.26
CA GLY A 89 -6.81 -4.29 -13.54
C GLY A 89 -8.22 -3.83 -13.91
N MET A 90 -8.88 -3.04 -13.06
CA MET A 90 -10.26 -2.60 -13.25
C MET A 90 -10.33 -1.20 -13.87
N GLY A 91 -11.35 -1.00 -14.72
CA GLY A 91 -11.68 0.33 -15.24
C GLY A 91 -12.25 1.27 -14.17
N PRO A 92 -12.34 2.58 -14.41
CA PRO A 92 -12.82 3.54 -13.39
C PRO A 92 -14.23 3.27 -12.86
N GLU A 93 -15.15 2.82 -13.73
CA GLU A 93 -16.52 2.50 -13.31
C GLU A 93 -16.60 1.21 -12.50
N GLU A 94 -15.87 0.18 -12.94
CA GLU A 94 -15.74 -1.08 -12.22
C GLU A 94 -15.10 -0.87 -10.84
N MET A 95 -14.10 0.01 -10.75
CA MET A 95 -13.49 0.42 -9.49
C MET A 95 -14.49 1.09 -8.54
N ARG A 96 -15.34 1.98 -9.06
CA ARG A 96 -16.39 2.64 -8.25
C ARG A 96 -17.37 1.62 -7.69
N ARG A 97 -17.81 0.67 -8.53
CA ARG A 97 -18.70 -0.41 -8.11
C ARG A 97 -18.05 -1.29 -7.06
N SER A 98 -16.84 -1.78 -7.32
CA SER A 98 -16.07 -2.59 -6.38
C SER A 98 -15.87 -1.89 -5.03
N ALA A 99 -15.58 -0.59 -5.03
CA ALA A 99 -15.46 0.20 -3.81
C ALA A 99 -16.80 0.30 -3.03
N GLN A 100 -17.93 0.44 -3.74
CA GLN A 100 -19.25 0.47 -3.12
C GLN A 100 -19.64 -0.89 -2.54
N ASP A 101 -19.37 -1.97 -3.28
CA ASP A 101 -19.65 -3.34 -2.87
C ASP A 101 -18.84 -3.69 -1.61
N HIS A 102 -17.54 -3.39 -1.59
CA HIS A 102 -16.70 -3.64 -0.41
C HIS A 102 -17.11 -2.81 0.81
N ARG A 103 -17.53 -1.54 0.62
CA ARG A 103 -18.10 -0.76 1.74
C ARG A 103 -19.36 -1.38 2.30
N THR A 104 -20.22 -1.90 1.42
CA THR A 104 -21.45 -2.59 1.81
C THR A 104 -21.13 -3.85 2.60
N ILE A 105 -20.18 -4.66 2.11
CA ILE A 105 -19.70 -5.86 2.83
C ILE A 105 -19.15 -5.49 4.20
N VAL A 106 -18.25 -4.50 4.29
CA VAL A 106 -17.66 -4.07 5.57
C VAL A 106 -18.72 -3.56 6.54
N ALA A 107 -19.77 -2.88 6.07
CA ALA A 107 -20.87 -2.43 6.92
C ALA A 107 -21.73 -3.58 7.50
N LEU A 108 -21.65 -4.78 6.92
CA LEU A 108 -22.30 -5.99 7.44
C LEU A 108 -21.41 -6.77 8.41
N ILE A 109 -20.11 -6.46 8.48
CA ILE A 109 -19.17 -7.13 9.38
C ILE A 109 -19.38 -6.59 10.80
N PRO A 110 -19.49 -7.46 11.83
CA PRO A 110 -19.58 -7.01 13.21
C PRO A 110 -18.32 -6.23 13.63
N ASP A 111 -18.52 -5.14 14.36
CA ASP A 111 -17.44 -4.26 14.85
C ASP A 111 -16.40 -5.00 15.71
N ARG A 112 -16.82 -6.09 16.37
CA ARG A 112 -15.95 -6.93 17.19
C ARG A 112 -15.89 -8.35 16.66
N THR A 113 -14.70 -8.78 16.24
CA THR A 113 -14.39 -10.20 16.03
C THR A 113 -13.91 -10.78 17.36
N ILE A 114 -14.61 -11.77 17.89
CA ILE A 114 -14.19 -12.51 19.08
C ILE A 114 -13.44 -13.74 18.56
N PRO A 115 -12.17 -13.96 18.95
CA PRO A 115 -11.46 -15.18 18.61
C PRO A 115 -12.30 -16.39 19.04
N PRO A 116 -12.42 -17.45 18.23
CA PRO A 116 -13.06 -18.67 18.68
C PRO A 116 -12.36 -19.14 19.96
N VAL A 117 -13.13 -19.42 21.00
CA VAL A 117 -12.62 -20.14 22.18
C VAL A 117 -12.41 -21.57 21.71
N ILE A 118 -11.15 -21.98 21.59
CA ILE A 118 -10.78 -23.37 21.36
C ILE A 118 -10.69 -23.98 22.77
N ASP A 119 -11.71 -24.73 23.19
CA ASP A 119 -11.57 -25.59 24.37
C ASP A 119 -10.71 -26.78 23.96
N GLU A 120 -9.51 -26.86 24.52
CA GLU A 120 -8.56 -27.99 24.35
C GLU A 120 -8.97 -29.20 25.22
N ASP A 121 -10.11 -29.13 25.93
CA ASP A 121 -10.54 -30.12 26.93
C ASP A 121 -11.64 -31.09 26.43
N ASP A 122 -12.00 -31.10 25.14
CA ASP A 122 -13.06 -31.98 24.58
C ASP A 122 -12.50 -33.26 23.92
N ASP A 123 -11.44 -33.83 24.52
CA ASP A 123 -10.80 -35.11 24.15
C ASP A 123 -11.29 -36.30 25.03
N ASP A 124 -12.53 -36.26 25.52
CA ASP A 124 -13.13 -37.32 26.35
C ASP A 124 -14.48 -37.85 25.77
N PHE A 125 -14.48 -38.56 24.64
CA PHE A 125 -15.59 -39.47 24.24
C PHE A 125 -15.17 -40.64 23.33
#